data_AF-A0A0F7TFA1-F1
#
_entry.id   AF-A0A0F7TFA1-F1
#
_cell.length_a   1.000
_cell.length_b   1.000
_cell.length_c   1.000
_cell.angle_alpha   90.00
_cell.angle_beta   90.00
_cell.angle_gamma   90.00
#
_symmetry.space_group_name_H-M   'P 1'
#
loop_
_entity.id
_entity.type
_entity.pdbx_description
1 polymer ?
#
loop_
_entity_poly.entity_id
_entity_poly.type
_entity_poly.pdbx_seq_one_letter_code
_entity_poly.pdbx_strand_id
1 'polypeptide(L)'
;MAKQSTIARRATVVALKAYTPKSSAKIAALTDLSVPSMNRIYAEAIKRGFDPHRTMVDNQYVEDKPRSGRPTKQDPSTVNIILSKVRLDRYGREKTCADIAGDLSKLGINISGTTIYQRWLSEDEANEEAWIDEEDAC
;
A
#
# COMPACT_ATOMS: atom_id res chain seq x y z
N MET A 1 -14.38 -15.93 2.90
CA MET A 1 -13.12 -15.21 2.65
C MET A 1 -12.00 -15.91 3.41
N ALA A 2 -10.86 -16.21 2.79
CA ALA A 2 -9.74 -16.79 3.51
C ALA A 2 -9.19 -15.78 4.52
N LYS A 3 -9.15 -16.13 5.81
CA LYS A 3 -8.58 -15.26 6.85
C LYS A 3 -7.11 -15.06 6.54
N GLN A 4 -6.70 -13.83 6.23
CA GLN A 4 -5.29 -13.52 6.01
C GLN A 4 -4.53 -13.78 7.31
N SER A 5 -3.39 -14.47 7.21
CA SER A 5 -2.55 -14.70 8.38
C SER A 5 -1.93 -13.38 8.82
N THR A 6 -2.05 -13.07 10.11
CA THR A 6 -1.44 -11.88 10.71
C THR A 6 0.09 -12.00 10.70
N ILE A 7 0.79 -10.87 10.73
CA ILE A 7 2.26 -10.83 10.80
C ILE A 7 2.80 -11.67 11.97
N ALA A 8 2.14 -11.58 13.13
CA ALA A 8 2.47 -12.38 14.31
C ALA A 8 2.40 -13.89 14.03
N ARG A 9 1.31 -14.37 13.38
CA ARG A 9 1.17 -15.80 13.04
C ARG A 9 2.27 -16.26 12.08
N ARG A 10 2.66 -15.43 11.11
CA ARG A 10 3.75 -15.76 10.18
C ARG A 10 5.09 -15.83 10.89
N ALA A 11 5.39 -14.88 11.78
CA ALA A 11 6.58 -14.91 12.61
C ALA A 11 6.63 -16.17 13.50
N THR A 12 5.51 -16.53 14.13
CA THR A 12 5.42 -17.76 14.92
C THR A 12 5.69 -19.00 14.06
N VAL A 13 5.14 -19.07 12.84
CA VAL A 13 5.43 -20.17 11.91
C VAL A 13 6.93 -20.26 11.60
N VAL A 14 7.56 -19.15 11.23
CA VAL A 14 8.99 -19.14 10.87
C VAL A 14 9.85 -19.56 12.06
N ALA A 15 9.59 -19.00 13.25
CA ALA A 15 10.32 -19.33 14.46
C ALA A 15 10.14 -20.80 14.89
N LEU A 16 8.90 -21.30 14.89
CA LEU A 16 8.64 -22.70 15.24
C LEU A 16 9.28 -23.66 14.25
N LYS A 17 9.30 -23.31 12.96
CA LYS A 17 9.89 -24.18 11.94
C LYS A 17 11.41 -24.16 11.94
N ALA A 18 12.02 -23.03 12.27
CA ALA A 18 13.47 -22.87 12.36
C ALA A 18 14.07 -23.47 13.64
N TYR A 19 13.46 -23.21 14.79
CA TYR A 19 14.10 -23.45 16.09
C TYR A 19 13.53 -24.63 16.87
N THR A 20 12.48 -25.29 16.37
CA THR A 20 11.89 -26.43 17.09
C THR A 20 11.84 -27.69 16.23
N PRO A 21 12.04 -28.88 16.83
CA PRO A 21 11.94 -30.16 16.12
C PRO A 21 10.47 -30.60 15.92
N LYS A 22 9.49 -29.70 16.00
CA LYS A 22 8.07 -30.05 15.88
C LYS A 22 7.72 -30.41 14.44
N SER A 23 6.84 -31.41 14.30
CA SER A 23 6.30 -31.77 12.98
C SER A 23 5.45 -30.64 12.39
N SER A 24 5.42 -30.55 11.06
CA SER A 24 4.61 -29.56 10.34
C SER A 24 3.13 -29.62 10.71
N ALA A 25 2.60 -30.82 10.96
CA ALA A 25 1.21 -31.01 11.39
C ALA A 25 0.93 -30.39 12.77
N LYS A 26 1.88 -30.52 13.70
CA LYS A 26 1.73 -29.95 15.05
C LYS A 26 1.83 -28.42 15.03
N ILE A 27 2.72 -27.87 14.20
CA ILE A 27 2.84 -26.41 14.02
C ILE A 27 1.59 -25.84 13.35
N ALA A 28 1.05 -26.52 12.33
CA ALA A 28 -0.20 -26.17 11.68
C ALA A 28 -1.39 -26.13 12.66
N ALA A 29 -1.49 -27.13 13.54
CA ALA A 29 -2.51 -27.16 14.59
C ALA A 29 -2.35 -26.00 15.60
N LEU A 30 -1.12 -25.70 16.03
CA LEU A 30 -0.84 -24.60 16.97
C LEU A 30 -1.13 -23.21 16.39
N THR A 31 -0.84 -23.03 15.10
CA THR A 31 -1.00 -21.74 14.42
C THR A 31 -2.37 -21.59 13.76
N ASP A 32 -3.20 -22.63 13.81
CA ASP A 32 -4.49 -22.73 13.15
C ASP A 32 -4.36 -22.27 11.67
N LEU A 33 -3.42 -22.92 10.99
CA LEU A 33 -3.11 -22.72 9.57
C LEU A 33 -3.02 -24.08 8.88
N SER A 34 -3.35 -24.12 7.59
CA SER A 34 -3.11 -25.32 6.81
C SER A 34 -1.60 -25.56 6.62
N VAL A 35 -1.17 -26.83 6.56
CA VAL A 35 0.23 -27.20 6.29
C VAL A 35 0.76 -26.54 4.99
N PRO A 36 -0.01 -26.50 3.88
CA PRO A 36 0.42 -25.76 2.68
C PRO A 36 0.65 -24.27 2.92
N SER A 37 -0.24 -23.60 3.67
CA SER A 37 -0.09 -22.18 4.00
C SER A 37 1.17 -21.93 4.84
N MET A 38 1.41 -22.76 5.84
CA MET A 38 2.60 -22.71 6.68
C MET A 38 3.88 -22.89 5.86
N ASN A 39 3.92 -23.90 4.98
CA ASN A 39 5.06 -24.15 4.10
C ASN A 39 5.30 -22.96 3.15
N ARG A 40 4.24 -22.33 2.62
CA ARG A 40 4.36 -21.13 1.77
C ARG A 40 5.00 -19.98 2.53
N ILE A 41 4.55 -19.71 3.76
CA ILE A 41 5.12 -18.66 4.62
C ILE A 41 6.62 -18.91 4.86
N TYR A 42 6.99 -20.14 5.21
CA TYR A 42 8.38 -20.48 5.46
C TYR A 42 9.26 -20.35 4.20
N ALA A 43 8.75 -20.80 3.04
CA ALA A 43 9.46 -20.65 1.78
C ALA A 43 9.61 -19.18 1.36
N GLU A 44 8.60 -18.33 1.61
CA GLU A 44 8.69 -16.89 1.38
C GLU A 44 9.74 -16.23 2.28
N ALA A 45 9.84 -16.61 3.55
CA ALA A 45 10.89 -16.12 4.45
C ALA A 45 12.29 -16.47 3.91
N ILE A 46 12.52 -17.71 3.47
CA ILE A 46 13.79 -18.13 2.86
C ILE A 46 14.10 -17.31 1.60
N LYS A 47 13.09 -17.08 0.74
CA LYS A 47 13.26 -16.24 -0.48
C LYS A 47 13.67 -14.80 -0.17
N ARG A 48 13.33 -14.30 1.03
CA ARG A 48 13.72 -12.97 1.52
C ARG A 48 15.08 -12.96 2.22
N GLY A 49 15.80 -14.08 2.24
CA GLY A 49 17.12 -14.20 2.83
C GLY A 49 17.12 -14.62 4.30
N PHE A 50 16.02 -15.16 4.82
CA PHE A 50 16.01 -15.74 6.16
C PHE A 50 16.91 -16.99 6.22
N ASP A 51 17.87 -17.00 7.15
CA ASP A 51 18.72 -18.14 7.47
C ASP A 51 18.36 -18.69 8.87
N PRO A 52 17.81 -19.91 8.97
CA PRO A 52 17.41 -20.52 10.23
C PRO A 52 18.52 -20.68 11.27
N HIS A 53 19.79 -20.70 10.86
CA HIS A 53 20.93 -20.98 11.76
C HIS A 53 21.65 -19.73 12.24
N ARG A 54 21.36 -18.56 11.64
CA ARG A 54 22.18 -17.36 11.81
C ARG A 54 21.37 -16.12 12.13
N THR A 55 20.07 -16.10 11.81
CA THR A 55 19.27 -14.89 11.82
C THR A 55 18.05 -15.04 12.74
N MET A 56 17.74 -14.00 13.50
CA MET A 56 16.48 -13.88 14.25
C MET A 56 15.31 -13.61 13.29
N VAL A 57 14.09 -13.96 13.68
CA VAL A 57 12.89 -13.67 12.88
C VAL A 57 12.50 -12.20 13.01
N ASP A 58 12.89 -11.39 12.04
CA ASP A 58 12.50 -9.98 11.92
C ASP A 58 11.32 -9.77 10.95
N ASN A 59 10.67 -8.60 11.09
CA ASN A 59 9.54 -8.18 10.26
C ASN A 59 9.80 -8.28 8.76
N GLN A 60 11.01 -7.94 8.31
CA GLN A 60 11.41 -8.01 6.89
C GLN A 60 11.12 -9.37 6.23
N TYR A 61 11.17 -10.47 7.00
CA TYR A 61 10.95 -11.82 6.48
C TYR A 61 9.47 -12.23 6.44
N VAL A 62 8.58 -11.51 7.13
CA VAL A 62 7.18 -11.93 7.36
C VAL A 62 6.13 -10.91 6.90
N GLU A 63 6.52 -9.65 6.74
CA GLU A 63 5.62 -8.57 6.29
C GLU A 63 5.00 -8.87 4.92
N ASP A 64 3.81 -8.34 4.65
CA ASP A 64 3.25 -8.47 3.31
C ASP A 64 4.10 -7.69 2.30
N LYS A 65 4.39 -8.33 1.16
CA LYS A 65 4.96 -7.58 0.04
C LYS A 65 3.94 -6.50 -0.35
N PRO A 66 4.38 -5.26 -0.65
CA PRO A 66 3.48 -4.28 -1.24
C PRO A 66 2.74 -4.94 -2.39
N ARG A 67 1.41 -4.88 -2.33
CA ARG A 67 0.57 -5.49 -3.36
C ARG A 67 0.99 -4.86 -4.68
N SER A 68 1.35 -5.69 -5.64
CA SER A 68 1.51 -5.22 -7.02
C SER A 68 0.12 -4.85 -7.53
N GLY A 69 -0.30 -3.63 -7.24
CA GLY A 69 -1.43 -3.02 -7.90
C GLY A 69 -1.10 -2.75 -9.36
N ARG A 70 -2.08 -2.25 -10.10
CA ARG A 70 -1.84 -1.69 -11.44
C ARG A 70 -0.68 -0.68 -11.34
N PRO A 71 0.36 -0.78 -12.18
CA PRO A 71 1.41 0.23 -12.23
C PRO A 71 0.77 1.60 -12.32
N THR A 72 0.90 2.38 -11.26
CA THR A 72 0.36 3.73 -11.22
C THR A 72 1.26 4.60 -12.08
N LYS A 73 0.69 5.40 -12.99
CA LYS A 73 1.40 6.47 -13.71
C LYS A 73 1.84 7.60 -12.75
N GLN A 74 2.32 7.25 -11.56
CA GLN A 74 2.73 8.13 -10.50
C GLN A 74 4.25 8.16 -10.48
N ASP A 75 4.82 8.95 -11.38
CA ASP A 75 6.13 9.52 -11.06
C ASP A 75 5.88 10.65 -10.05
N PRO A 76 6.51 10.65 -8.85
CA PRO A 76 6.39 11.75 -7.89
C PRO A 76 6.66 13.13 -8.51
N SER A 77 7.49 13.20 -9.57
CA SER A 77 7.69 14.45 -10.33
C SER A 77 6.39 14.96 -10.98
N THR A 78 5.59 14.04 -11.53
CA THR A 78 4.33 14.34 -12.22
C THR A 78 3.28 14.85 -11.24
N VAL A 79 3.30 14.36 -10.00
CA VAL A 79 2.38 14.79 -8.93
C VAL A 79 2.59 16.27 -8.61
N ASN A 80 3.84 16.68 -8.38
CA ASN A 80 4.17 18.07 -8.07
C ASN A 80 3.79 19.02 -9.22
N ILE A 81 3.97 18.57 -10.46
CA ILE A 81 3.58 19.34 -11.65
C ILE A 81 2.06 19.54 -11.66
N ILE A 82 1.27 18.48 -11.42
CA ILE A 82 -0.20 18.57 -11.37
C ILE A 82 -0.65 19.57 -10.29
N LEU A 83 -0.15 19.43 -9.06
CA LEU A 83 -0.50 20.32 -7.94
C LEU A 83 -0.17 21.78 -8.22
N SER A 84 0.97 22.05 -8.87
CA SER A 84 1.31 23.42 -9.28
C SER A 84 0.33 23.98 -10.31
N LYS A 85 -0.17 23.15 -11.24
CA LYS A 85 -1.05 23.59 -12.33
C LYS A 85 -2.48 23.84 -11.89
N VAL A 86 -2.97 23.15 -10.86
CA VAL A 86 -4.30 23.36 -10.26
C VAL A 86 -4.43 24.78 -9.72
N ARG A 87 -3.35 25.33 -9.12
CA ARG A 87 -3.36 26.63 -8.44
C ARG A 87 -2.99 27.84 -9.31
N LEU A 88 -2.46 27.62 -10.51
CA LEU A 88 -1.79 28.64 -11.33
C LEU A 88 -2.63 29.16 -12.51
N ASP A 89 -3.96 29.23 -12.41
CA ASP A 89 -4.68 29.92 -13.48
C ASP A 89 -4.40 31.43 -13.47
N ARG A 90 -4.22 31.99 -14.66
CA ARG A 90 -3.90 33.41 -14.92
C ARG A 90 -4.99 34.38 -14.44
N TYR A 91 -6.20 33.88 -14.17
CA TYR A 91 -7.34 34.64 -13.66
C TYR A 91 -7.79 34.20 -12.26
N GLY A 92 -7.01 33.33 -11.60
CA GLY A 92 -7.37 32.79 -10.28
C GLY A 92 -8.61 31.89 -10.28
N ARG A 93 -9.03 31.37 -11.45
CA ARG A 93 -10.11 30.38 -11.54
C ARG A 93 -9.56 28.96 -11.40
N GLU A 94 -10.35 28.07 -10.83
CA GLU A 94 -10.02 26.65 -10.82
C GLU A 94 -9.96 26.11 -12.25
N LYS A 95 -8.85 25.45 -12.60
CA LYS A 95 -8.71 24.81 -13.90
C LYS A 95 -9.52 23.52 -13.94
N THR A 96 -10.21 23.28 -15.04
CA THR A 96 -10.93 22.01 -15.21
C THR A 96 -9.94 20.85 -15.38
N CYS A 97 -10.38 19.63 -15.07
CA CYS A 97 -9.59 18.42 -15.29
C CYS A 97 -9.12 18.27 -16.75
N ALA A 98 -9.91 18.77 -17.71
CA ALA A 98 -9.56 18.74 -19.14
C ALA A 98 -8.43 19.74 -19.46
N ASP A 99 -8.46 20.93 -18.87
CA ASP A 99 -7.41 21.94 -19.06
C ASP A 99 -6.08 21.48 -18.46
N ILE A 100 -6.12 20.87 -17.27
CA ILE A 100 -4.94 20.31 -16.61
C ILE A 100 -4.36 19.17 -17.47
N ALA A 101 -5.20 18.27 -17.99
CA ALA A 101 -4.75 17.21 -18.90
C ALA A 101 -4.09 17.78 -20.16
N GLY A 102 -4.66 18.85 -20.74
CA GLY A 102 -4.08 19.54 -21.90
C GLY A 102 -2.72 20.17 -21.60
N ASP A 103 -2.57 20.82 -20.44
CA ASP A 103 -1.31 21.41 -19.99
C ASP A 103 -0.22 20.34 -19.74
N LEU A 104 -0.59 19.19 -19.17
CA LEU A 104 0.32 18.05 -18.98
C LEU A 104 0.73 17.42 -20.31
N SER A 105 -0.19 17.34 -21.27
CA SER A 105 0.11 16.81 -22.61
C SER A 105 1.15 17.67 -23.33
N LYS A 106 1.15 19.00 -23.14
CA LYS A 106 2.19 19.89 -23.69
C LYS A 106 3.57 19.64 -23.07
N LEU A 107 3.62 19.13 -21.84
CA LEU A 107 4.84 18.72 -21.14
C LEU A 107 5.27 17.28 -21.48
N GLY A 108 4.56 16.61 -22.40
CA GLY A 108 4.82 15.22 -22.79
C GLY A 108 4.19 14.17 -21.85
N ILE A 109 3.39 14.59 -20.88
CA ILE A 109 2.76 13.71 -19.89
C ILE A 109 1.31 13.42 -20.30
N ASN A 110 1.05 12.21 -20.80
CA ASN A 110 -0.29 11.83 -21.28
C ASN A 110 -1.14 11.15 -20.19
N ILE A 111 -1.96 11.95 -19.52
CA ILE A 111 -2.90 11.56 -18.45
C ILE A 111 -4.30 12.06 -18.83
N SER A 112 -5.33 11.21 -18.65
CA SER A 112 -6.71 11.62 -18.93
C SER A 112 -7.27 12.50 -17.81
N GLY A 113 -8.16 13.44 -18.16
CA GLY A 113 -8.88 14.24 -17.17
C GLY A 113 -9.66 13.40 -16.16
N THR A 114 -10.18 12.24 -16.55
CA THR A 114 -10.83 11.28 -15.64
C THR A 114 -9.87 10.69 -14.61
N THR A 115 -8.61 10.46 -14.99
CA THR A 115 -7.57 10.00 -14.05
C THR A 115 -7.17 11.10 -13.08
N ILE A 116 -7.29 12.37 -13.49
CA ILE A 116 -7.07 13.54 -12.63
C ILE A 116 -8.22 13.65 -11.61
N TYR A 117 -9.47 13.58 -12.07
CA TYR A 117 -10.65 13.68 -11.22
C TYR A 117 -10.73 12.57 -10.16
N GLN A 118 -10.71 11.29 -10.60
CA GLN A 118 -10.90 10.13 -9.72
C GLN A 118 -9.87 9.97 -8.61
N ARG A 119 -8.73 10.65 -8.75
CA ARG A 119 -7.55 10.38 -7.93
C ARG A 119 -7.08 11.58 -7.13
N TRP A 120 -7.33 12.80 -7.59
CA TRP A 120 -6.71 13.98 -7.02
C TRP A 120 -7.72 15.01 -6.52
N LEU A 121 -8.94 15.07 -7.08
CA LEU A 121 -10.00 15.95 -6.58
C LEU A 121 -10.86 15.29 -5.50
N SER A 122 -11.01 13.96 -5.54
CA SER A 122 -11.73 13.21 -4.50
C SER A 122 -11.00 13.15 -3.16
N GLU A 123 -9.68 13.41 -3.14
CA GLU A 123 -8.88 13.43 -1.91
C GLU A 123 -8.95 14.78 -1.18
N ASP A 124 -9.13 15.90 -1.90
CA ASP A 124 -9.31 17.24 -1.32
C ASP A 124 -10.74 17.44 -0.76
N GLU A 125 -11.78 16.92 -1.44
CA GLU A 125 -13.18 16.96 -0.96
C GLU A 125 -13.35 16.22 0.39
N ALA A 126 -12.57 15.15 0.62
CA ALA A 126 -12.55 14.43 1.89
C ALA A 126 -11.85 15.19 3.03
N ASN A 127 -11.09 16.24 2.73
CA ASN A 127 -10.34 17.03 3.72
C ASN A 127 -11.07 18.33 4.11
N GLU A 128 -12.10 18.75 3.36
CA GLU A 128 -12.97 19.89 3.72
C GLU A 128 -13.95 19.54 4.85
N GLU A 129 -14.34 18.27 5.04
CA GLU A 129 -15.23 17.87 6.14
C GLU A 129 -14.55 17.82 7.53
N ALA A 130 -13.28 18.24 7.64
CA ALA A 130 -12.52 18.19 8.89
C ALA A 130 -12.56 19.49 9.73
N TRP A 131 -13.32 20.51 9.34
CA TRP A 131 -13.46 21.78 10.09
C TRP A 131 -14.91 22.25 10.18
N ILE A 132 -15.74 21.51 10.90
CA ILE A 132 -16.88 22.10 11.62
C ILE A 132 -16.52 22.04 13.11
N ASP A 133 -15.94 23.12 13.60
CA ASP A 133 -15.72 23.41 15.01
C ASP A 133 -17.09 23.67 15.68
N GLU A 134 -17.47 22.79 16.61
CA GLU A 134 -18.66 22.93 17.47
C GLU A 134 -18.47 24.04 18.54
N GLU A 135 -18.12 25.26 18.14
CA GLU A 135 -18.10 26.42 19.06
C GLU A 135 -18.79 27.64 18.42
N ASP A 136 -20.11 27.53 18.21
CA ASP A 136 -21.04 28.67 18.30
C ASP A 136 -22.49 28.16 18.23
N ALA A 137 -22.93 27.46 19.28
CA ALA A 137 -24.34 27.33 19.61
C ALA A 137 -24.61 28.18 20.85
N CYS A 138 -25.17 29.35 20.58
CA CYS A 138 -25.74 30.34 21.52
C CYS A 138 -26.72 29.70 22.52
#